data_AF-A0A7C2BHV8-F1
#
_entry.id   AF-A0A7C2BHV8-F1
#
_cell.length_a   1.000
_cell.length_b   1.000
_cell.length_c   1.000
_cell.angle_alpha   90.00
_cell.angle_beta   90.00
_cell.angle_gamma   90.00
#
_symmetry.space_group_name_H-M   'P 1'
#
loop_
_entity.id
_entity.type
_entity.pdbx_description
1 polymer ?
#
loop_
_entity_poly.entity_id
_entity_poly.type
_entity_poly.pdbx_seq_one_letter_code
_entity_poly.pdbx_strand_id
1 'polypeptide(L)'
;MAAGRQDRLARAIIAGFVAATVMLFTFILAYLIASLLGTIELEESKRGAIAIREWFNALTNNPLIDLARPNPYLAVLVHFIIGIVFAVVYAYLFEPRLTGPGWQRGVIFSLVPWVLSLVVFLPAIGGGFLGLGIGAGPLPIIGNLVLHLTYGATLGTLYGPAGRLVVGDEAPTELEGRVISRSDAVAAQGIVVGLGIGLIIGGAALLLGRVTGQQTVLGDNLLAATVAAAMTGAALGGLVGSFIGLTYAGEETTPARPG
;
A
#
# COMPACT_ATOMS: atom_id res chain seq x y z
N MET A 1 23.89 6.00 -16.63
CA MET A 1 23.67 5.93 -15.17
C MET A 1 22.34 6.54 -14.70
N ALA A 2 21.88 7.67 -15.25
CA ALA A 2 20.61 8.30 -14.84
C ALA A 2 19.35 7.46 -15.18
N ALA A 3 19.30 6.85 -16.37
CA ALA A 3 18.17 6.04 -16.83
C ALA A 3 17.86 4.84 -15.89
N GLY A 4 18.89 4.10 -15.46
CA GLY A 4 18.71 2.97 -14.54
C GLY A 4 18.25 3.37 -13.12
N ARG A 5 18.55 4.60 -12.69
CA ARG A 5 18.09 5.11 -11.39
C ARG A 5 16.60 5.50 -11.45
N GLN A 6 16.15 6.10 -12.55
CA GLN A 6 14.74 6.46 -12.76
C GLN A 6 13.86 5.21 -12.90
N ASP A 7 14.31 4.22 -13.67
CA ASP A 7 13.66 2.92 -13.81
C ASP A 7 13.48 2.20 -12.45
N ARG A 8 14.53 2.22 -11.61
CA ARG A 8 14.46 1.70 -10.25
C ARG A 8 13.43 2.43 -9.38
N LEU A 9 13.39 3.76 -9.43
CA LEU A 9 12.45 4.56 -8.66
C LEU A 9 11.01 4.29 -9.08
N ALA A 10 10.75 4.24 -10.38
CA ALA A 10 9.44 3.99 -10.94
C ALA A 10 8.86 2.65 -10.47
N ARG A 11 9.65 1.58 -10.59
CA ARG A 11 9.28 0.25 -10.09
C ARG A 11 9.01 0.25 -8.58
N ALA A 12 9.81 0.98 -7.80
CA ALA A 12 9.62 1.07 -6.35
C ALA A 12 8.29 1.75 -6.01
N ILE A 13 7.93 2.84 -6.70
CA ILE A 13 6.68 3.57 -6.48
C ILE A 13 5.47 2.68 -6.81
N ILE A 14 5.47 2.02 -7.98
CA ILE A 14 4.38 1.14 -8.40
C ILE A 14 4.24 -0.04 -7.43
N ALA A 15 5.34 -0.76 -7.17
CA ALA A 15 5.31 -1.92 -6.29
C ALA A 15 4.92 -1.54 -4.84
N GLY A 16 5.38 -0.38 -4.35
CA GLY A 16 5.00 0.14 -3.04
C GLY A 16 3.53 0.51 -2.93
N PHE A 17 2.98 1.17 -3.95
CA PHE A 17 1.56 1.51 -4.01
C PHE A 17 0.67 0.27 -4.01
N VAL A 18 1.01 -0.73 -4.84
CA VAL A 18 0.26 -1.98 -4.91
C VAL A 18 0.41 -2.77 -3.60
N ALA A 19 1.62 -2.89 -3.04
CA ALA A 19 1.84 -3.58 -1.77
C ALA A 19 1.08 -2.92 -0.61
N ALA A 20 1.05 -1.58 -0.54
CA ALA A 20 0.25 -0.84 0.44
C ALA A 20 -1.24 -1.10 0.26
N THR A 21 -1.73 -1.16 -0.99
CA THR A 21 -3.12 -1.52 -1.30
C THR A 21 -3.46 -2.92 -0.79
N VAL A 22 -2.63 -3.92 -1.12
CA VAL A 22 -2.85 -5.31 -0.67
C VAL A 22 -2.85 -5.40 0.86
N MET A 23 -1.88 -4.77 1.52
CA MET A 23 -1.81 -4.72 2.99
C MET A 23 -3.06 -4.07 3.60
N LEU A 24 -3.58 -3.00 2.99
CA LEU A 24 -4.82 -2.35 3.46
C LEU A 24 -6.02 -3.29 3.37
N PHE A 25 -6.19 -4.02 2.26
CA PHE A 25 -7.25 -5.01 2.14
C PHE A 25 -7.09 -6.16 3.14
N THR A 26 -5.87 -6.64 3.37
CA THR A 26 -5.59 -7.64 4.41
C THR A 26 -5.94 -7.13 5.80
N PHE A 27 -5.61 -5.86 6.10
CA PHE A 27 -6.00 -5.23 7.36
C PHE A 27 -7.51 -5.16 7.51
N ILE A 28 -8.25 -4.69 6.49
CA ILE A 28 -9.71 -4.60 6.53
C ILE A 28 -10.32 -5.99 6.78
N LEU A 29 -9.88 -7.01 6.04
CA LEU A 29 -10.38 -8.37 6.20
C LEU A 29 -10.08 -8.92 7.60
N ALA A 30 -8.85 -8.77 8.08
CA ALA A 30 -8.44 -9.22 9.41
C ALA A 30 -9.20 -8.48 10.52
N TYR A 31 -9.40 -7.17 10.36
CA TYR A 31 -10.16 -6.34 11.29
C TYR A 31 -11.64 -6.76 11.36
N LEU A 32 -12.27 -7.03 10.21
CA LEU A 32 -13.66 -7.50 10.15
C LEU A 32 -13.80 -8.86 10.85
N ILE A 33 -12.90 -9.80 10.57
CA ILE A 33 -12.87 -11.11 11.23
C ILE A 33 -12.67 -10.95 12.74
N ALA A 34 -11.69 -10.15 13.17
CA ALA A 34 -11.44 -9.89 14.58
C ALA A 34 -12.65 -9.25 15.28
N SER A 35 -13.34 -8.34 14.61
CA SER A 35 -14.53 -7.66 15.15
C SER A 35 -15.67 -8.65 15.37
N LEU A 36 -15.91 -9.54 14.41
CA LEU A 36 -16.92 -10.59 14.52
C LEU A 36 -16.59 -11.58 15.64
N LEU A 37 -15.33 -12.02 15.72
CA LEU A 37 -14.89 -12.96 16.77
C LEU A 37 -14.96 -12.34 18.17
N GLY A 38 -14.74 -11.02 18.29
CA GLY A 38 -14.86 -10.28 19.54
C GLY A 38 -16.28 -10.14 20.07
N THR A 39 -17.31 -10.33 19.24
CA THR A 39 -18.73 -10.19 19.61
C THR A 39 -19.44 -11.50 19.93
N ILE A 40 -18.80 -12.66 19.72
CA ILE A 40 -19.44 -13.97 19.94
C ILE A 40 -19.72 -14.16 21.44
N GLU A 41 -20.97 -14.47 21.79
CA GLU A 41 -21.34 -14.87 23.15
C GLU A 41 -20.91 -16.32 23.39
N LEU A 42 -20.22 -16.56 24.51
CA LEU A 42 -19.67 -17.85 24.87
C LEU A 42 -20.17 -18.26 26.26
N GLU A 43 -20.44 -19.55 26.44
CA GLU A 43 -20.75 -20.12 27.75
C GLU A 43 -19.58 -19.94 28.73
N GLU A 44 -19.90 -19.56 29.98
CA GLU A 44 -18.93 -19.28 31.04
C GLU A 44 -18.00 -20.46 31.38
N SER A 45 -18.41 -21.69 31.03
CA SER A 45 -17.64 -22.91 31.25
C SER A 45 -16.34 -22.97 30.43
N LYS A 46 -16.19 -22.14 29.38
CA LYS A 46 -15.04 -22.17 28.45
C LYS A 46 -14.06 -21.02 28.67
N ARG A 47 -13.39 -21.00 29.83
CA ARG A 47 -12.42 -19.93 30.22
C ARG A 47 -11.40 -19.55 29.13
N GLY A 48 -10.83 -20.51 28.41
CA GLY A 48 -9.86 -20.23 27.34
C GLY A 48 -10.46 -19.53 26.12
N ALA A 49 -11.69 -19.89 25.74
CA ALA A 49 -12.40 -19.26 24.63
C ALA A 49 -12.81 -17.81 24.98
N ILE A 50 -13.15 -17.56 26.25
CA ILE A 50 -13.43 -16.21 26.77
C ILE A 50 -12.20 -15.31 26.64
N ALA A 51 -11.01 -15.79 27.04
CA ALA A 51 -9.77 -15.01 26.90
C ALA A 51 -9.45 -14.66 25.45
N ILE A 52 -9.62 -15.61 24.51
CA ILE A 52 -9.41 -15.36 23.09
C ILE A 52 -10.41 -14.32 22.56
N ARG A 53 -11.69 -14.41 22.96
CA ARG A 53 -12.70 -13.42 22.62
C ARG A 53 -12.30 -12.03 23.13
N GLU A 54 -11.90 -11.93 24.39
CA GLU A 54 -11.44 -10.68 24.99
C GLU A 54 -10.25 -10.10 24.25
N TRP A 55 -9.31 -10.94 23.78
CA TRP A 55 -8.20 -10.47 22.95
C TRP A 55 -8.67 -9.88 21.62
N PHE A 56 -9.60 -10.54 20.92
CA PHE A 56 -10.18 -10.00 19.68
C PHE A 56 -10.97 -8.71 19.91
N ASN A 57 -11.70 -8.64 21.02
CA ASN A 57 -12.41 -7.43 21.42
C ASN A 57 -11.43 -6.28 21.70
N ALA A 58 -10.38 -6.52 22.49
CA ALA A 58 -9.35 -5.53 22.78
C ALA A 58 -8.57 -5.11 21.51
N LEU A 59 -8.34 -6.04 20.57
CA LEU A 59 -7.65 -5.73 19.31
C LEU A 59 -8.44 -4.76 18.42
N THR A 60 -9.76 -4.76 18.54
CA THR A 60 -10.66 -3.91 17.73
C THR A 60 -11.18 -2.69 18.50
N ASN A 61 -11.07 -2.70 19.83
CA ASN A 61 -11.49 -1.63 20.73
C ASN A 61 -10.30 -1.17 21.57
N ASN A 62 -9.45 -0.32 21.00
CA ASN A 62 -8.26 0.20 21.67
C ASN A 62 -7.90 1.62 21.19
N PRO A 63 -6.98 2.30 21.89
CA PRO A 63 -6.60 3.68 21.57
C PRO A 63 -6.09 3.90 20.14
N LEU A 64 -5.52 2.87 19.48
CA LEU A 64 -5.03 2.99 18.09
C LEU A 64 -6.20 3.12 17.12
N ILE A 65 -7.22 2.29 17.32
CA ILE A 65 -8.45 2.34 16.53
C ILE A 65 -9.18 3.65 16.82
N ASP A 66 -9.19 4.10 18.08
CA ASP A 66 -9.82 5.36 18.47
C ASP A 66 -9.08 6.59 17.91
N LEU A 67 -7.76 6.50 17.73
CA LEU A 67 -6.98 7.54 17.06
C LEU A 67 -7.32 7.63 15.56
N ALA A 68 -7.53 6.50 14.91
CA ALA A 68 -7.85 6.45 13.47
C ALA A 68 -9.34 6.75 13.19
N ARG A 69 -10.25 6.42 14.11
CA ARG A 69 -11.71 6.48 13.92
C ARG A 69 -12.25 7.86 13.52
N PRO A 70 -11.79 8.99 14.10
CA PRO A 70 -12.23 10.32 13.67
C PRO A 70 -11.77 10.67 12.26
N ASN A 71 -10.68 10.07 11.78
CA ASN A 71 -10.08 10.39 10.50
C ASN A 71 -9.42 9.18 9.81
N PRO A 72 -10.21 8.18 9.38
CA PRO A 72 -9.68 6.96 8.78
C PRO A 72 -8.95 7.27 7.46
N TYR A 73 -9.35 8.35 6.80
CA TYR A 73 -8.77 8.80 5.54
C TYR A 73 -7.34 9.33 5.71
N LEU A 74 -7.06 10.09 6.77
CA LEU A 74 -5.69 10.50 7.06
C LEU A 74 -4.80 9.28 7.34
N ALA A 75 -5.31 8.28 8.07
CA ALA A 75 -4.60 7.03 8.31
C ALA A 75 -4.28 6.29 7.00
N VAL A 76 -5.25 6.22 6.07
CA VAL A 76 -5.04 5.65 4.73
C VAL A 76 -3.97 6.43 3.95
N LEU A 77 -4.03 7.77 3.92
CA LEU A 77 -3.04 8.57 3.21
C LEU A 77 -1.62 8.32 3.75
N VAL A 78 -1.46 8.36 5.08
CA VAL A 78 -0.17 8.10 5.74
C VAL A 78 0.32 6.69 5.46
N HIS A 79 -0.57 5.69 5.46
CA HIS A 79 -0.26 4.31 5.11
C HIS A 79 0.35 4.18 3.71
N PHE A 80 -0.25 4.82 2.71
CA PHE A 80 0.28 4.80 1.34
C PHE A 80 1.63 5.52 1.22
N ILE A 81 1.80 6.68 1.86
CA ILE A 81 3.06 7.42 1.86
C ILE A 81 4.18 6.58 2.48
N ILE A 82 3.94 6.01 3.67
CA ILE A 82 4.91 5.17 4.38
C ILE A 82 5.24 3.92 3.55
N GLY A 83 4.23 3.28 2.95
CA GLY A 83 4.42 2.16 2.04
C GLY A 83 5.35 2.50 0.88
N ILE A 84 5.09 3.59 0.16
CA ILE A 84 5.97 4.01 -0.96
C ILE A 84 7.39 4.33 -0.46
N VAL A 85 7.54 5.00 0.69
CA VAL A 85 8.86 5.28 1.27
C VAL A 85 9.61 3.99 1.58
N PHE A 86 8.98 3.00 2.21
CA PHE A 86 9.62 1.71 2.46
C PHE A 86 9.93 0.94 1.18
N ALA A 87 9.11 1.05 0.14
CA ALA A 87 9.40 0.44 -1.16
C ALA A 87 10.65 1.06 -1.82
N VAL A 88 10.83 2.37 -1.71
CA VAL A 88 12.06 3.06 -2.15
C VAL A 88 13.26 2.58 -1.32
N VAL A 89 13.14 2.52 0.00
CA VAL A 89 14.18 1.98 0.88
C VAL A 89 14.55 0.56 0.49
N TYR A 90 13.57 -0.31 0.24
CA TYR A 90 13.78 -1.66 -0.24
C TYR A 90 14.59 -1.69 -1.54
N ALA A 91 14.15 -0.93 -2.54
CA ALA A 91 14.75 -0.89 -3.87
C ALA A 91 16.22 -0.46 -3.89
N TYR A 92 16.60 0.52 -3.05
CA TYR A 92 17.95 1.07 -3.04
C TYR A 92 18.87 0.44 -1.99
N LEU A 93 18.35 0.03 -0.84
CA LEU A 93 19.15 -0.43 0.28
C LEU A 93 19.11 -1.95 0.49
N PHE A 94 17.99 -2.62 0.22
CA PHE A 94 17.86 -4.05 0.55
C PHE A 94 17.96 -4.95 -0.67
N GLU A 95 17.23 -4.64 -1.74
CA GLU A 95 17.15 -5.50 -2.92
C GLU A 95 18.52 -5.86 -3.52
N PRO A 96 19.51 -4.94 -3.64
CA PRO A 96 20.84 -5.27 -4.16
C PRO A 96 21.67 -6.18 -3.25
N ARG A 97 21.30 -6.32 -1.98
CA ARG A 97 22.05 -7.06 -0.95
C ARG A 97 21.43 -8.41 -0.61
N LEU A 98 20.17 -8.63 -0.99
CA LEU A 98 19.44 -9.85 -0.69
C LEU A 98 19.47 -10.80 -1.89
N THR A 99 19.73 -12.07 -1.60
CA THR A 99 19.73 -13.16 -2.59
C THR A 99 18.41 -13.93 -2.55
N GLY A 100 18.10 -14.67 -3.61
CA GLY A 100 16.91 -15.51 -3.72
C GLY A 100 15.72 -14.88 -4.47
N PRO A 101 14.58 -15.57 -4.52
CA PRO A 101 13.38 -15.12 -5.23
C PRO A 101 12.85 -13.78 -4.72
N GLY A 102 12.19 -13.02 -5.60
CA GLY A 102 11.64 -11.69 -5.29
C GLY A 102 10.78 -11.66 -4.02
N TRP A 103 9.81 -12.57 -3.91
CA TRP A 103 8.93 -12.67 -2.75
C TRP A 103 9.69 -12.91 -1.44
N GLN A 104 10.74 -13.75 -1.46
CA GLN A 104 11.54 -14.07 -0.28
C GLN A 104 12.35 -12.86 0.16
N ARG A 105 12.96 -12.12 -0.78
CA ARG A 105 13.69 -10.87 -0.48
C ARG A 105 12.76 -9.84 0.16
N GLY A 106 11.54 -9.73 -0.36
CA GLY A 106 10.52 -8.84 0.19
C GLY A 106 10.07 -9.25 1.60
N VAL A 107 9.88 -10.54 1.87
CA VAL A 107 9.58 -11.08 3.20
C VAL A 107 10.71 -10.81 4.20
N ILE A 108 11.96 -11.03 3.80
CA ILE A 108 13.13 -10.75 4.66
C ILE A 108 13.18 -9.25 4.98
N PHE A 109 12.97 -8.40 3.98
CA PHE A 109 12.92 -6.96 4.17
C PHE A 109 11.81 -6.54 5.13
N SER A 110 10.60 -7.10 5.01
CA SER A 110 9.45 -6.65 5.80
C SER A 110 9.54 -6.96 7.30
N LEU A 111 10.46 -7.83 7.71
CA LEU A 111 10.81 -7.99 9.13
C LEU A 111 11.36 -6.69 9.74
N VAL A 112 12.00 -5.83 8.95
CA VAL A 112 12.50 -4.52 9.42
C VAL A 112 11.36 -3.57 9.80
N PRO A 113 10.43 -3.19 8.90
CA PRO A 113 9.28 -2.37 9.27
C PRO A 113 8.37 -3.06 10.29
N TRP A 114 8.27 -4.40 10.29
CA TRP A 114 7.57 -5.13 11.35
C TRP A 114 8.17 -4.85 12.74
N VAL A 115 9.47 -5.05 12.92
CA VAL A 115 10.15 -4.76 14.19
C VAL A 115 10.04 -3.28 14.55
N LEU A 116 10.28 -2.37 13.60
CA LEU A 116 10.11 -0.92 13.82
C LEU A 116 8.69 -0.59 14.28
N SER A 117 7.68 -1.27 13.74
CA SER A 117 6.31 -1.03 14.16
C SER A 117 6.08 -1.44 15.61
N LEU A 118 6.66 -2.56 16.06
CA LEU A 118 6.48 -3.09 17.40
C LEU A 118 7.24 -2.31 18.48
N VAL A 119 8.43 -1.81 18.14
CA VAL A 119 9.35 -1.20 19.12
C VAL A 119 9.39 0.33 19.06
N VAL A 120 8.95 0.93 17.95
CA VAL A 120 8.92 2.39 17.76
C VAL A 120 7.49 2.88 17.59
N PHE A 121 6.80 2.41 16.54
CA PHE A 121 5.50 2.97 16.17
C PHE A 121 4.45 2.74 17.25
N LEU A 122 4.14 1.48 17.59
CA LEU A 122 3.10 1.12 18.55
C LEU A 122 3.33 1.79 19.92
N PRO A 123 4.54 1.81 20.52
CA PRO A 123 4.79 2.59 21.73
C PRO A 123 4.48 4.08 21.57
N ALA A 124 4.91 4.70 20.47
CA ALA A 124 4.76 6.13 20.24
C ALA A 124 3.29 6.59 20.16
N ILE A 125 2.38 5.70 19.77
CA ILE A 125 0.95 5.98 19.65
C ILE A 125 0.12 5.31 20.77
N GLY A 126 0.77 4.88 21.86
CA GLY A 126 0.09 4.41 23.07
C GLY A 126 -0.27 2.91 23.10
N GLY A 127 0.15 2.13 22.10
CA GLY A 127 -0.03 0.66 22.09
C GLY A 127 0.94 -0.10 23.00
N GLY A 128 1.97 0.57 23.54
CA GLY A 128 3.01 -0.04 24.38
C GLY A 128 4.01 -0.91 23.62
N PHE A 129 5.05 -1.38 24.30
CA PHE A 129 6.09 -2.23 23.71
C PHE A 129 5.50 -3.55 23.20
N LEU A 130 5.81 -3.91 21.95
CA LEU A 130 5.22 -5.06 21.22
C LEU A 130 3.69 -5.00 21.07
N GLY A 131 3.04 -3.88 21.36
CA GLY A 131 1.57 -3.78 21.39
C GLY A 131 0.93 -4.36 22.65
N LEU A 132 1.69 -4.68 23.69
CA LEU A 132 1.15 -5.29 24.92
C LEU A 132 0.22 -4.35 25.70
N GLY A 133 0.35 -3.03 25.52
CA GLY A 133 -0.54 -2.04 26.13
C GLY A 133 -1.97 -2.09 25.60
N ILE A 134 -2.21 -2.79 24.48
CA ILE A 134 -3.54 -2.98 23.89
C ILE A 134 -4.38 -3.98 24.70
N GLY A 135 -3.75 -4.87 25.47
CA GLY A 135 -4.47 -5.93 26.21
C GLY A 135 -5.00 -7.07 25.33
N ALA A 136 -4.64 -7.11 24.04
CA ALA A 136 -5.08 -8.13 23.08
C ALA A 136 -4.21 -9.39 23.06
N GLY A 137 -3.51 -9.70 24.15
CA GLY A 137 -2.57 -10.82 24.22
C GLY A 137 -1.51 -10.77 23.11
N PRO A 138 -1.20 -11.89 22.43
CA PRO A 138 -0.20 -11.92 21.36
C PRO A 138 -0.71 -11.41 20.00
N LEU A 139 -2.01 -11.11 19.87
CA LEU A 139 -2.62 -10.75 18.59
C LEU A 139 -2.02 -9.51 17.92
N PRO A 140 -1.61 -8.44 18.64
CA PRO A 140 -0.95 -7.31 18.00
C PRO A 140 0.34 -7.71 17.29
N ILE A 141 1.13 -8.60 17.87
CA ILE A 141 2.41 -9.07 17.29
C ILE A 141 2.13 -9.89 16.04
N ILE A 142 1.21 -10.86 16.14
CA ILE A 142 0.88 -11.80 15.06
C ILE A 142 0.18 -11.08 13.91
N GLY A 143 -0.84 -10.28 14.20
CA GLY A 143 -1.58 -9.52 13.20
C GLY A 143 -0.66 -8.55 12.46
N ASN A 144 0.19 -7.83 13.19
CA ASN A 144 1.15 -6.92 12.59
C ASN A 144 2.20 -7.67 11.74
N LEU A 145 2.64 -8.85 12.16
CA LEU A 145 3.52 -9.71 11.34
C LEU A 145 2.85 -10.09 10.03
N VAL A 146 1.60 -10.58 10.07
CA VAL A 146 0.85 -10.96 8.87
C VAL A 146 0.78 -9.79 7.88
N LEU A 147 0.44 -8.59 8.35
CA LEU A 147 0.35 -7.41 7.48
C LEU A 147 1.69 -7.07 6.80
N HIS A 148 2.79 -7.11 7.55
CA HIS A 148 4.11 -6.82 6.99
C HIS A 148 4.62 -7.93 6.08
N LEU A 149 4.33 -9.21 6.38
CA LEU A 149 4.65 -10.31 5.48
C LEU A 149 3.90 -10.19 4.16
N THR A 150 2.60 -9.85 4.20
CA THR A 150 1.81 -9.57 3.01
C THR A 150 2.41 -8.42 2.20
N TYR A 151 2.69 -7.29 2.85
CA TYR A 151 3.33 -6.14 2.21
C TYR A 151 4.67 -6.52 1.55
N GLY A 152 5.54 -7.19 2.30
CA GLY A 152 6.87 -7.61 1.85
C GLY A 152 6.80 -8.58 0.67
N ALA A 153 5.98 -9.62 0.77
CA ALA A 153 5.82 -10.60 -0.30
C ALA A 153 5.31 -9.94 -1.59
N THR A 154 4.30 -9.06 -1.51
CA THR A 154 3.79 -8.31 -2.67
C THR A 154 4.85 -7.38 -3.26
N LEU A 155 5.51 -6.57 -2.42
CA LEU A 155 6.57 -5.64 -2.84
C LEU A 155 7.70 -6.38 -3.54
N GLY A 156 8.22 -7.45 -2.94
CA GLY A 156 9.35 -8.20 -3.49
C GLY A 156 9.01 -8.94 -4.79
N THR A 157 7.78 -9.42 -4.93
CA THR A 157 7.29 -10.06 -6.15
C THR A 157 7.18 -9.06 -7.29
N LEU A 158 6.52 -7.92 -7.05
CA LEU A 158 6.27 -6.90 -8.07
C LEU A 158 7.51 -6.12 -8.46
N TYR A 159 8.44 -5.90 -7.52
CA TYR A 159 9.70 -5.25 -7.83
C TYR A 159 10.70 -6.20 -8.50
N GLY A 160 10.63 -7.51 -8.20
CA GLY A 160 11.56 -8.52 -8.70
C GLY A 160 11.30 -8.97 -10.14
N PRO A 161 12.21 -9.77 -10.74
CA PRO A 161 12.05 -10.32 -12.08
C PRO A 161 10.80 -11.19 -12.26
N ALA A 162 10.27 -11.77 -11.18
CA ALA A 162 9.05 -12.58 -11.21
C ALA A 162 7.81 -11.77 -11.64
N GLY A 163 7.74 -10.46 -11.35
CA GLY A 163 6.73 -9.58 -11.92
C GLY A 163 6.80 -9.48 -13.45
N ARG A 164 7.96 -9.81 -14.05
CA ARG A 164 8.15 -9.86 -15.51
C ARG A 164 7.76 -11.22 -16.11
N LEU A 165 7.89 -12.31 -15.35
CA LEU A 165 7.61 -13.69 -15.81
C LEU A 165 6.13 -14.06 -15.87
N VAL A 166 5.24 -13.30 -15.21
CA VAL A 166 3.78 -13.47 -15.37
C VAL A 166 3.32 -13.22 -16.83
N VAL A 167 4.21 -12.68 -17.68
CA VAL A 167 3.95 -12.36 -19.10
C VAL A 167 4.69 -13.29 -20.09
N GLY A 168 5.49 -14.26 -19.64
CA GLY A 168 6.12 -15.26 -20.52
C GLY A 168 7.51 -15.70 -20.06
N ASP A 169 7.86 -16.95 -20.34
CA ASP A 169 9.10 -17.63 -19.89
C ASP A 169 10.39 -17.15 -20.59
N GLU A 170 10.29 -16.24 -21.56
CA GLU A 170 11.46 -15.70 -22.27
C GLU A 170 11.93 -14.38 -21.65
N ALA A 171 13.25 -14.23 -21.51
CA ALA A 171 13.83 -12.95 -21.11
C ALA A 171 13.42 -11.89 -22.15
N PRO A 172 12.86 -10.75 -21.74
CA PRO A 172 12.38 -9.74 -22.67
C PRO A 172 13.50 -9.35 -23.64
N THR A 173 13.18 -9.23 -24.92
CA THR A 173 14.08 -8.63 -25.90
C THR A 173 14.50 -7.23 -25.44
N GLU A 174 15.65 -6.71 -25.90
CA GLU A 174 16.07 -5.35 -25.53
C GLU A 174 14.98 -4.31 -25.84
N LEU A 175 14.21 -4.54 -26.89
CA LEU A 175 13.09 -3.69 -27.30
C LEU A 175 11.97 -3.75 -26.26
N GLU A 176 11.48 -4.95 -25.92
CA GLU A 176 10.44 -5.16 -24.90
C GLU A 176 10.87 -4.61 -23.53
N GLY A 177 12.14 -4.79 -23.15
CA GLY A 177 12.68 -4.23 -21.91
C GLY A 177 12.62 -2.71 -21.87
N ARG A 178 12.87 -2.02 -22.99
CA ARG A 178 12.72 -0.56 -23.10
C ARG A 178 11.26 -0.13 -23.03
N VAL A 179 10.35 -0.87 -23.67
CA VAL A 179 8.90 -0.61 -23.63
C VAL A 179 8.37 -0.74 -22.20
N ILE A 180 8.73 -1.82 -21.50
CA ILE A 180 8.32 -2.06 -20.10
C ILE A 180 8.87 -0.95 -19.19
N SER A 181 10.17 -0.62 -19.28
CA SER A 181 10.77 0.44 -18.47
C SER A 181 10.12 1.81 -18.68
N ARG A 182 9.76 2.13 -19.93
CA ARG A 182 9.03 3.37 -20.26
C ARG A 182 7.61 3.35 -19.70
N SER A 183 6.88 2.25 -19.86
CA SER A 183 5.56 2.05 -19.25
C SER A 183 5.60 2.23 -17.73
N ASP A 184 6.57 1.62 -17.06
CA ASP A 184 6.76 1.77 -15.61
C ASP A 184 7.04 3.23 -15.23
N ALA A 185 7.91 3.91 -15.96
CA ALA A 185 8.23 5.32 -15.69
C ALA A 185 6.99 6.23 -15.82
N VAL A 186 6.21 6.06 -16.88
CA VAL A 186 5.01 6.88 -17.14
C VAL A 186 3.88 6.50 -16.17
N ALA A 187 3.72 5.23 -15.80
CA ALA A 187 2.78 4.79 -14.78
C ALA A 187 3.14 5.38 -13.40
N ALA A 188 4.41 5.35 -13.00
CA ALA A 188 4.86 5.94 -11.73
C ALA A 188 4.65 7.47 -11.71
N GLN A 189 4.94 8.17 -12.81
CA GLN A 189 4.61 9.58 -12.96
C GLN A 189 3.10 9.81 -12.86
N GLY A 190 2.31 8.96 -13.51
CA GLY A 190 0.85 8.98 -13.46
C GLY A 190 0.31 8.83 -12.04
N ILE A 191 0.86 7.93 -11.22
CA ILE A 191 0.50 7.80 -9.80
C ILE A 191 0.74 9.10 -9.05
N VAL A 192 1.92 9.71 -9.21
CA VAL A 192 2.30 10.94 -8.50
C VAL A 192 1.47 12.15 -8.95
N VAL A 193 1.32 12.33 -10.26
CA VAL A 193 0.52 13.42 -10.85
C VAL A 193 -0.95 13.25 -10.50
N GLY A 194 -1.48 12.04 -10.64
CA GLY A 194 -2.85 11.68 -10.30
C GLY A 194 -3.16 11.92 -8.82
N LEU A 195 -2.23 11.60 -7.92
CA LEU A 195 -2.34 11.93 -6.50
C LEU A 195 -2.48 13.44 -6.29
N GLY A 196 -1.61 14.23 -6.91
CA GLY A 196 -1.62 15.70 -6.81
C GLY A 196 -2.90 16.32 -7.36
N ILE A 197 -3.34 15.89 -8.55
CA ILE A 197 -4.59 16.34 -9.17
C ILE A 197 -5.78 15.96 -8.28
N GLY A 198 -5.83 14.74 -7.76
CA GLY A 198 -6.91 14.29 -6.89
C GLY A 198 -6.99 15.08 -5.59
N LEU A 199 -5.84 15.45 -4.98
CA LEU A 199 -5.80 16.36 -3.83
C LEU A 199 -6.39 17.73 -4.16
N ILE A 200 -6.03 18.30 -5.32
CA ILE A 200 -6.52 19.61 -5.77
C ILE A 200 -8.02 19.56 -6.04
N ILE A 201 -8.48 18.58 -6.81
CA ILE A 201 -9.91 18.43 -7.17
C ILE A 201 -10.75 18.18 -5.92
N GLY A 202 -10.30 17.28 -5.04
CA GLY A 202 -11.00 17.00 -3.79
C GLY A 202 -11.13 18.24 -2.91
N GLY A 203 -10.04 19.00 -2.74
CA GLY A 203 -10.06 20.27 -2.02
C GLY A 203 -10.97 21.32 -2.68
N ALA A 204 -10.91 21.46 -4.00
CA ALA A 204 -11.72 22.42 -4.76
C ALA A 204 -13.22 22.09 -4.75
N ALA A 205 -13.60 20.84 -4.94
CA ALA A 205 -15.00 20.38 -4.91
C ALA A 205 -15.66 20.68 -3.56
N LEU A 206 -14.91 20.55 -2.47
CA LEU A 206 -15.37 20.86 -1.11
C LEU A 206 -15.45 22.36 -0.84
N LEU A 207 -14.47 23.14 -1.28
CA LEU A 207 -14.54 24.61 -1.22
C LEU A 207 -15.79 25.10 -1.96
N LEU A 208 -16.06 24.53 -3.14
CA LEU A 208 -17.25 24.83 -3.92
C LEU A 208 -18.52 24.46 -3.15
N GLY A 209 -18.62 23.24 -2.62
CA GLY A 209 -19.78 22.78 -1.83
C GLY A 209 -20.07 23.65 -0.60
N ARG A 210 -19.02 24.10 0.11
CA ARG A 210 -19.16 25.05 1.23
C ARG A 210 -19.69 26.41 0.80
N VAL A 211 -19.24 26.91 -0.34
CA VAL A 211 -19.69 28.21 -0.87
C VAL A 211 -21.11 28.13 -1.42
N THR A 212 -21.50 27.01 -2.04
CA THR A 212 -22.81 26.83 -2.65
C THR A 212 -23.88 26.28 -1.71
N GLY A 213 -23.49 25.82 -0.50
CA GLY A 213 -24.39 25.15 0.43
C GLY A 213 -24.85 23.77 -0.03
N GLN A 214 -24.24 23.22 -1.08
CA GLN A 214 -24.52 21.86 -1.55
C GLN A 214 -23.65 20.85 -0.79
N GLN A 215 -24.29 19.79 -0.29
CA GLN A 215 -23.54 18.65 0.24
C GLN A 215 -22.81 17.94 -0.89
N THR A 216 -21.52 17.68 -0.68
CA THR A 216 -20.72 16.87 -1.59
C THR A 216 -21.17 15.41 -1.54
N VAL A 217 -21.03 14.68 -2.67
CA VAL A 217 -21.42 13.26 -2.80
C VAL A 217 -20.77 12.37 -1.73
N LEU A 218 -19.61 12.77 -1.20
CA LEU A 218 -18.84 12.06 -0.15
C LEU A 218 -19.11 12.60 1.27
N GLY A 219 -20.17 13.40 1.46
CA GLY A 219 -20.51 14.06 2.74
C GLY A 219 -19.61 15.25 3.06
N ASP A 220 -19.81 15.85 4.25
CA ASP A 220 -19.14 17.10 4.66
C ASP A 220 -17.70 16.90 5.20
N ASN A 221 -17.19 15.67 5.21
CA ASN A 221 -15.85 15.36 5.73
C ASN A 221 -14.76 15.74 4.71
N LEU A 222 -14.12 16.89 4.95
CA LEU A 222 -13.06 17.47 4.12
C LEU A 222 -11.95 16.46 3.78
N LEU A 223 -11.49 15.72 4.78
CA LEU A 223 -10.37 14.79 4.62
C LEU A 223 -10.81 13.52 3.89
N ALA A 224 -12.07 13.11 4.03
CA ALA A 224 -12.65 11.99 3.30
C ALA A 224 -12.62 12.20 1.79
N ALA A 225 -13.25 13.27 1.32
CA ALA A 225 -13.37 13.53 -0.10
C ALA A 225 -12.01 13.86 -0.74
N THR A 226 -11.14 14.58 -0.02
CA THR A 226 -9.80 14.92 -0.51
C THR A 226 -8.91 13.69 -0.67
N VAL A 227 -8.86 12.81 0.34
CA VAL A 227 -8.04 11.59 0.27
C VAL A 227 -8.63 10.59 -0.72
N ALA A 228 -9.95 10.41 -0.74
CA ALA A 228 -10.59 9.52 -1.71
C ALA A 228 -10.27 9.96 -3.14
N ALA A 229 -10.45 11.26 -3.46
CA ALA A 229 -10.09 11.82 -4.75
C ALA A 229 -8.60 11.65 -5.06
N ALA A 230 -7.72 11.87 -4.08
CA ALA A 230 -6.28 11.65 -4.23
C ALA A 230 -5.92 10.19 -4.55
N MET A 231 -6.48 9.22 -3.83
CA MET A 231 -6.21 7.80 -4.04
C MET A 231 -6.78 7.30 -5.36
N THR A 232 -8.01 7.71 -5.71
CA THR A 232 -8.61 7.42 -7.02
C THR A 232 -7.78 8.05 -8.14
N GLY A 233 -7.36 9.30 -7.98
CA GLY A 233 -6.49 9.99 -8.92
C GLY A 233 -5.16 9.26 -9.12
N ALA A 234 -4.52 8.82 -8.04
CA ALA A 234 -3.28 8.04 -8.09
C ALA A 234 -3.46 6.71 -8.85
N ALA A 235 -4.53 5.96 -8.54
CA ALA A 235 -4.83 4.70 -9.21
C ALA A 235 -5.12 4.89 -10.70
N LEU A 236 -5.98 5.85 -11.06
CA LEU A 236 -6.32 6.16 -12.45
C LEU A 236 -5.11 6.70 -13.21
N GLY A 237 -4.31 7.57 -12.58
CA GLY A 237 -3.10 8.11 -13.16
C GLY A 237 -2.08 7.02 -13.46
N GLY A 238 -1.88 6.06 -12.54
CA GLY A 238 -1.04 4.90 -12.78
C GLY A 238 -1.51 4.04 -13.96
N LEU A 239 -2.82 3.78 -14.02
CA LEU A 239 -3.44 3.01 -15.10
C LEU A 239 -3.29 3.71 -16.48
N VAL A 240 -3.67 4.99 -16.56
CA VAL A 240 -3.56 5.80 -17.78
C VAL A 240 -2.09 5.94 -18.19
N GLY A 241 -1.20 6.18 -17.24
CA GLY A 241 0.23 6.28 -17.49
C GLY A 241 0.82 4.99 -18.07
N SER A 242 0.38 3.83 -17.58
CA SER A 242 0.78 2.54 -18.14
C SER A 242 0.34 2.40 -19.61
N PHE A 243 -0.91 2.73 -19.95
CA PHE A 243 -1.38 2.66 -21.35
C PHE A 243 -0.68 3.66 -22.28
N ILE A 244 -0.42 4.88 -21.81
CA ILE A 244 0.34 5.89 -22.58
C ILE A 244 1.77 5.39 -22.84
N GLY A 245 2.42 4.79 -21.85
CA GLY A 245 3.76 4.25 -22.03
C GLY A 245 3.84 3.12 -23.05
N LEU A 246 2.78 2.31 -23.18
CA LEU A 246 2.68 1.22 -24.15
C LEU A 246 2.39 1.72 -25.58
N THR A 247 1.56 2.74 -25.74
CA THR A 247 1.11 3.22 -27.06
C THR A 247 2.23 3.90 -27.86
N TYR A 248 3.00 4.80 -27.24
CA TYR A 248 4.11 5.48 -27.91
C TYR A 248 5.27 4.55 -28.29
N ALA A 249 5.40 3.40 -27.63
CA ALA A 249 6.38 2.39 -28.00
C ALA A 249 6.04 1.67 -29.32
N GLY A 250 4.75 1.58 -29.67
CA GLY A 250 4.32 0.97 -30.93
C GLY A 250 4.62 1.83 -32.16
N GLU A 251 4.68 3.16 -31.99
CA GLU A 251 4.93 4.09 -33.10
C GLU A 251 6.41 4.13 -33.50
N GLU A 252 7.33 4.02 -32.55
CA GLU A 252 8.79 3.99 -32.83
C GLU A 252 9.25 2.71 -33.54
N THR A 253 8.42 1.65 -33.58
CA THR A 253 8.78 0.34 -34.13
C THR A 253 8.25 0.08 -35.53
N THR A 254 7.50 1.02 -36.13
CA THR A 254 7.05 0.89 -37.53
C THR A 254 8.21 1.23 -38.47
N PRO A 255 8.76 0.27 -39.25
CA PRO A 255 9.79 0.59 -40.23
C PRO A 255 9.23 1.53 -41.29
N ALA A 256 9.99 2.57 -41.62
CA ALA A 256 9.70 3.43 -42.76
C ALA A 256 9.49 2.54 -44.00
N ARG A 257 8.31 2.59 -44.61
CA ARG A 257 8.04 1.86 -45.85
C ARG A 257 9.09 2.29 -46.88
N PRO A 258 9.84 1.35 -47.48
CA PRO A 258 10.67 1.69 -48.63
C PRO A 258 9.74 2.15 -49.76
N GLY A 259 9.95 3.39 -50.21
CA GLY A 259 9.32 3.96 -51.39
C GLY A 259 10.03 3.53 -52.67
#